data_AF-A0A6P8T336-F1
#
_entry.id   AF-A0A6P8T336-F1
#
_cell.length_a   1.000
_cell.length_b   1.000
_cell.length_c   1.000
_cell.angle_alpha   90.00
_cell.angle_beta   90.00
_cell.angle_gamma   90.00
#
_symmetry.space_group_name_H-M   'P 1'
#
loop_
_entity.id
_entity.type
_entity.pdbx_description
1 polymer ?
#
loop_
_entity_poly.entity_id
_entity_poly.type
_entity_poly.pdbx_seq_one_letter_code
_entity_poly.pdbx_strand_id
1 'polypeptide(L)'
;MKLASPALSQQVFIKMLEHRSFSTGRTGRICSDTFHRVFREFAFCNYRQEDLCLVEPFKCPACTPDMLAIAVDGNRKHYRFKKSRGTDEPSLFDGLFIAQDSKVSAFVDKIRSQMTIKSGRDVCGPATFTACRETSHKSRAKVDEEGLQIAVCRHGILLQGLNHYRGEIYAYPMFLQKELAEVANATFFCMDVACRYWPYLEKMAGKLPELQPLTEMKPFLSVMHAKAHTGKLRGEVGWQKPGRCWKYCWRGSGTG
;
A
#
# COMPACT_ATOMS: atom_id res chain seq x y z
N MET A 1 2.14 18.97 -31.07
CA MET A 1 1.70 20.13 -31.89
C MET A 1 2.63 20.38 -33.07
N LYS A 2 3.96 20.50 -32.88
CA LYS A 2 4.93 20.50 -33.99
C LYS A 2 4.94 19.22 -34.85
N LEU A 3 4.51 18.08 -34.31
CA LEU A 3 4.46 16.80 -35.02
C LEU A 3 3.22 16.62 -35.91
N ALA A 4 2.09 17.29 -35.62
CA ALA A 4 0.84 17.14 -36.39
C ALA A 4 0.57 18.34 -37.31
N SER A 5 1.11 19.52 -36.99
CA SER A 5 1.12 20.67 -37.89
C SER A 5 2.24 21.65 -37.48
N PRO A 6 3.46 21.46 -38.00
CA PRO A 6 4.67 22.19 -37.59
C PRO A 6 4.57 23.72 -37.70
N ALA A 7 3.68 24.22 -38.56
CA ALA A 7 3.53 25.64 -38.90
C ALA A 7 2.46 26.39 -38.09
N LEU A 8 1.70 25.71 -37.22
CA LEU A 8 0.62 26.33 -36.46
C LEU A 8 1.07 26.79 -35.08
N SER A 9 0.88 28.07 -34.77
CA SER A 9 1.06 28.58 -33.41
C SER A 9 -0.02 28.03 -32.47
N GLN A 10 0.29 27.92 -31.17
CA GLN A 10 -0.66 27.43 -30.17
C GLN A 10 -1.97 28.22 -30.18
N GLN A 11 -1.91 29.54 -30.42
CA GLN A 11 -3.08 30.40 -30.54
C GLN A 11 -3.96 30.04 -31.75
N VAL A 12 -3.36 29.74 -32.90
CA VAL A 12 -4.14 29.34 -34.10
C VAL A 12 -4.73 27.95 -33.91
N PHE A 13 -4.02 27.05 -33.21
CA PHE A 13 -4.56 25.74 -32.86
C PHE A 13 -5.78 25.84 -31.93
N ILE A 14 -5.74 26.71 -30.91
CA ILE A 14 -6.90 26.96 -30.04
C ILE A 14 -8.08 27.49 -30.87
N LYS A 15 -7.86 28.46 -31.76
CA LYS A 15 -8.93 28.99 -32.64
C LYS A 15 -9.54 27.91 -33.53
N MET A 16 -8.72 27.02 -34.08
CA MET A 16 -9.20 25.88 -34.87
C MET A 16 -10.04 24.91 -34.01
N LEU A 17 -9.59 24.60 -32.79
CA LEU A 17 -10.35 23.78 -31.86
C LEU A 17 -11.67 24.43 -31.44
N GLU A 18 -11.68 25.75 -31.22
CA GLU A 18 -12.89 26.52 -30.91
C GLU A 18 -13.89 26.43 -32.06
N HIS A 19 -13.44 26.66 -33.31
CA HIS A 19 -14.29 26.56 -34.49
C HIS A 19 -14.89 25.16 -34.66
N ARG A 20 -14.05 24.12 -34.52
CA ARG A 20 -14.51 22.72 -34.59
C ARG A 20 -15.49 22.39 -33.46
N SER A 21 -15.22 22.84 -32.24
CA SER A 21 -16.10 22.61 -31.08
C SER A 21 -17.46 23.32 -31.23
N PHE A 22 -17.46 24.50 -31.86
CA PHE A 22 -18.69 25.21 -32.18
C PHE A 22 -19.53 24.45 -33.20
N SER A 23 -18.91 23.88 -34.23
CA SER A 23 -19.60 23.03 -35.21
C SER A 23 -20.22 21.75 -34.61
N THR A 24 -19.76 21.34 -33.42
CA THR A 24 -20.31 20.20 -32.66
C THR A 24 -21.24 20.63 -31.51
N GLY A 25 -21.70 21.89 -31.48
CA GLY A 25 -22.70 22.38 -30.53
C GLY A 25 -22.17 22.83 -29.17
N ARG A 26 -20.86 22.90 -28.95
CA ARG A 26 -20.29 23.43 -27.70
C ARG A 26 -20.41 24.95 -27.66
N THR A 27 -20.94 25.49 -26.56
CA THR A 27 -20.99 26.93 -26.31
C THR A 27 -19.83 27.37 -25.39
N GLY A 28 -19.22 28.52 -25.70
CA GLY A 28 -18.12 29.10 -24.92
C GLY A 28 -16.74 29.04 -25.59
N ARG A 29 -15.81 29.88 -25.11
CA ARG A 29 -14.41 29.93 -25.58
C ARG A 29 -13.55 28.91 -24.85
N ILE A 30 -12.43 28.49 -25.43
CA ILE A 30 -11.41 27.71 -24.75
C ILE A 30 -10.53 28.71 -23.96
N CYS A 31 -10.33 28.47 -22.66
CA CYS A 31 -9.45 29.32 -21.86
C CYS A 31 -8.00 29.14 -22.32
N SER A 32 -7.46 30.15 -23.00
CA SER A 32 -6.10 30.08 -23.57
C SER A 32 -5.03 29.87 -22.51
N ASP A 33 -5.16 30.47 -21.33
CA ASP A 33 -4.16 30.36 -20.26
C ASP A 33 -4.11 28.95 -19.68
N THR A 34 -5.28 28.36 -19.43
CA THR A 34 -5.38 26.97 -18.96
C THR A 34 -4.84 26.02 -20.02
N PHE A 35 -5.19 26.23 -21.30
CA PHE A 35 -4.68 25.43 -22.40
C PHE A 35 -3.16 25.52 -22.50
N HIS A 36 -2.57 26.71 -22.44
CA HIS A 36 -1.11 26.88 -22.50
C HIS A 36 -0.40 26.20 -21.34
N ARG A 37 -0.94 26.30 -20.12
CA ARG A 37 -0.36 25.63 -18.94
C ARG A 37 -0.38 24.11 -19.12
N VAL A 38 -1.55 23.54 -19.41
CA VAL A 38 -1.70 22.09 -19.61
C VAL A 38 -0.89 21.60 -20.80
N PHE A 39 -0.80 22.38 -21.89
CA PHE A 39 0.00 22.01 -23.05
C PHE A 39 1.51 22.00 -22.74
N ARG A 40 2.01 22.94 -21.94
CA ARG A 40 3.41 22.95 -21.49
C ARG A 40 3.70 21.77 -20.58
N GLU A 41 2.82 21.46 -19.65
CA GLU A 41 2.91 20.27 -18.80
C GLU A 41 2.94 19.00 -19.65
N PHE A 42 2.01 18.85 -20.60
CA PHE A 42 1.97 17.73 -21.55
C PHE A 42 3.25 17.64 -22.39
N ALA A 43 3.75 18.75 -22.92
CA ALA A 43 4.98 18.78 -23.71
C ALA A 43 6.20 18.42 -22.86
N PHE A 44 6.26 18.88 -21.61
CA PHE A 44 7.32 18.52 -20.67
C PHE A 44 7.26 17.03 -20.32
N CYS A 45 6.08 16.50 -19.98
CA CYS A 45 5.88 15.08 -19.69
C CYS A 45 6.23 14.20 -20.89
N ASN A 46 5.87 14.59 -22.12
CA ASN A 46 6.27 13.87 -23.33
C ASN A 46 7.78 13.94 -23.58
N TYR A 47 8.40 15.11 -23.38
CA TYR A 47 9.85 15.26 -23.54
C TYR A 47 10.62 14.42 -22.52
N ARG A 48 10.14 14.39 -21.28
CA ARG A 48 10.67 13.56 -20.20
C ARG A 48 10.09 12.15 -20.22
N GLN A 49 9.30 11.75 -21.22
CA GLN A 49 8.56 10.50 -21.16
C GLN A 49 9.51 9.32 -21.06
N GLU A 50 10.57 9.30 -21.87
CA GLU A 50 11.59 8.25 -21.81
C GLU A 50 12.30 8.24 -20.45
N ASP A 51 12.77 9.40 -19.96
CA ASP A 51 13.37 9.53 -18.62
C ASP A 51 12.44 9.07 -17.49
N LEU A 52 11.15 9.41 -17.56
CA LEU A 52 10.13 9.10 -16.55
C LEU A 52 9.66 7.64 -16.63
N CYS A 53 9.55 7.08 -17.84
CA CYS A 53 9.14 5.70 -18.08
C CYS A 53 10.25 4.68 -17.78
N LEU A 54 11.51 5.12 -17.68
CA LEU A 54 12.63 4.27 -17.28
C LEU A 54 12.80 4.16 -15.75
N VAL A 55 12.01 4.90 -14.97
CA VAL A 55 12.00 4.79 -13.51
C VAL A 55 10.90 3.82 -13.11
N GLU A 56 11.24 2.77 -12.37
CA GLU A 56 10.26 1.92 -11.69
C GLU A 56 9.92 2.60 -10.33
N PRO A 57 8.85 3.42 -10.23
CA PRO A 57 8.66 4.31 -9.08
C PRO A 57 8.34 3.55 -7.79
N PHE A 58 7.87 2.30 -7.92
CA PHE A 58 7.50 1.43 -6.81
C PHE A 58 8.56 0.37 -6.49
N LYS A 59 9.77 0.56 -7.01
CA LYS A 59 10.90 -0.32 -6.76
C LYS A 59 12.05 0.49 -6.18
N CYS A 60 12.63 -0.02 -5.12
CA CYS A 60 13.74 0.65 -4.47
C CYS A 60 15.06 0.11 -5.06
N PRO A 61 15.83 0.91 -5.82
CA PRO A 61 17.08 0.45 -6.42
C PRO A 61 18.12 0.03 -5.37
N ALA A 62 18.02 0.57 -4.15
CA ALA A 62 18.90 0.23 -3.04
C ALA A 62 18.46 -1.02 -2.24
N CYS A 63 17.27 -1.57 -2.50
CA CYS A 63 16.74 -2.74 -1.78
C CYS A 63 16.41 -3.91 -2.69
N THR A 64 16.66 -3.81 -4.00
CA THR A 64 16.42 -4.91 -4.94
C THR A 64 17.76 -5.46 -5.42
N PRO A 65 17.98 -6.79 -5.36
CA PRO A 65 17.03 -7.83 -4.94
C PRO A 65 16.93 -8.04 -3.41
N ASP A 66 17.93 -7.61 -2.65
CA ASP A 66 18.05 -7.94 -1.23
C ASP A 66 17.44 -6.85 -0.33
N MET A 67 16.19 -7.07 0.08
CA MET A 67 15.46 -6.09 0.88
C MET A 67 15.68 -6.35 2.37
N LEU A 68 16.21 -5.35 3.08
CA LEU A 68 16.41 -5.53 4.52
C LEU A 68 15.08 -5.65 5.28
N ALA A 69 14.14 -4.74 5.02
CA ALA A 69 12.90 -4.67 5.77
C ALA A 69 11.74 -4.13 4.93
N ILE A 70 10.56 -4.73 5.11
CA ILE A 70 9.28 -4.27 4.61
C ILE A 70 8.46 -3.78 5.80
N ALA A 71 7.95 -2.55 5.75
CA ALA A 71 7.02 -2.02 6.74
C ALA A 71 5.63 -1.86 6.14
N VAL A 72 4.62 -2.34 6.86
CA VAL A 72 3.23 -2.36 6.38
C VAL A 72 2.32 -1.66 7.38
N ASP A 73 1.59 -0.65 6.91
CA ASP A 73 0.64 0.10 7.72
C ASP A 73 -0.64 0.45 6.93
N GLY A 74 -1.75 0.56 7.66
CA GLY A 74 -3.10 0.75 7.13
C GLY A 74 -3.67 2.09 7.55
N ASN A 75 -4.18 2.86 6.59
CA ASN A 75 -4.87 4.12 6.89
C ASN A 75 -6.36 4.02 6.56
N ARG A 76 -7.21 4.29 7.55
CA ARG A 76 -8.68 4.23 7.46
C ARG A 76 -9.34 5.59 7.13
N LYS A 77 -8.56 6.63 6.83
CA LYS A 77 -9.07 8.01 6.64
C LYS A 77 -9.29 8.37 5.17
N HIS A 78 -9.94 7.50 4.40
CA HIS A 78 -10.23 7.79 2.99
C HIS A 78 -11.52 8.63 2.82
N TYR A 79 -11.45 9.60 1.91
CA TYR A 79 -12.59 10.46 1.56
C TYR A 79 -13.64 9.67 0.75
N ARG A 80 -14.92 10.03 0.92
CA ARG A 80 -16.08 9.35 0.33
C ARG A 80 -16.24 9.67 -1.16
N PHE A 81 -15.37 9.14 -2.02
CA PHE A 81 -15.37 9.49 -3.45
C PHE A 81 -16.66 9.10 -4.19
N LYS A 82 -17.28 7.97 -3.83
CA LYS A 82 -18.53 7.52 -4.46
C LYS A 82 -19.73 8.46 -4.22
N LYS A 83 -19.68 9.31 -3.18
CA LYS A 83 -20.69 10.37 -2.96
C LYS A 83 -20.32 11.70 -3.63
N SER A 84 -19.07 11.88 -4.02
CA SER A 84 -18.59 13.11 -4.66
C SER A 84 -18.55 12.93 -6.16
N ARG A 85 -19.72 12.81 -6.83
CA ARG A 85 -19.88 12.82 -8.31
C ARG A 85 -18.63 12.35 -9.06
N GLY A 86 -18.14 11.15 -8.73
CA GLY A 86 -16.88 10.66 -9.26
C GLY A 86 -17.01 10.54 -10.77
N THR A 87 -15.94 10.87 -11.49
CA THR A 87 -15.83 10.51 -12.90
C THR A 87 -15.78 8.99 -13.00
N ASP A 88 -16.40 8.38 -14.02
CA ASP A 88 -16.26 6.95 -14.34
C ASP A 88 -14.84 6.62 -14.87
N GLU A 89 -13.85 7.43 -14.49
CA GLU A 89 -12.47 7.29 -14.93
C GLU A 89 -11.82 6.09 -14.23
N PRO A 90 -11.03 5.30 -14.97
CA PRO A 90 -10.30 4.19 -14.38
C PRO A 90 -9.29 4.69 -13.35
N SER A 91 -9.07 3.89 -12.29
CA SER A 91 -8.06 4.19 -11.28
C SER A 91 -6.67 4.25 -11.91
N LEU A 92 -5.94 5.34 -11.66
CA LEU A 92 -4.60 5.58 -12.20
C LEU A 92 -3.55 4.58 -11.69
N PHE A 93 -3.80 3.94 -10.55
CA PHE A 93 -2.84 3.06 -9.87
C PHE A 93 -3.28 1.60 -9.80
N ASP A 94 -4.44 1.26 -10.38
CA ASP A 94 -4.97 -0.10 -10.36
C ASP A 94 -4.06 -1.07 -11.11
N GLY A 95 -3.69 -2.16 -10.43
CA GLY A 95 -2.73 -3.16 -10.92
C GLY A 95 -1.28 -2.69 -11.00
N LEU A 96 -1.00 -1.38 -10.91
CA LEU A 96 0.34 -0.81 -10.96
C LEU A 96 0.96 -0.69 -9.56
N PHE A 97 0.27 -0.01 -8.66
CA PHE A 97 0.68 0.16 -7.27
C PHE A 97 -0.34 -0.43 -6.30
N ILE A 98 -1.62 -0.19 -6.58
CA ILE A 98 -2.73 -0.77 -5.82
C ILE A 98 -3.03 -2.14 -6.44
N ALA A 99 -2.91 -3.19 -5.64
CA ALA A 99 -3.23 -4.54 -6.06
C ALA A 99 -4.70 -4.64 -6.50
N GLN A 100 -4.94 -5.43 -7.55
CA GLN A 100 -6.29 -5.66 -8.06
C GLN A 100 -7.21 -6.22 -6.97
N ASP A 101 -8.37 -5.60 -6.80
CA ASP A 101 -9.32 -5.96 -5.74
C ASP A 101 -9.79 -7.42 -5.85
N SER A 102 -9.88 -7.96 -7.06
CA SER A 102 -10.24 -9.36 -7.32
C SER A 102 -9.19 -10.33 -6.77
N LYS A 103 -7.90 -10.04 -6.95
CA LYS A 103 -6.78 -10.84 -6.42
C LYS A 103 -6.77 -10.80 -4.89
N VAL A 104 -6.91 -9.61 -4.32
CA VAL A 104 -6.95 -9.41 -2.86
C VAL A 104 -8.15 -10.13 -2.27
N SER A 105 -9.33 -10.03 -2.88
CA SER A 105 -10.55 -10.70 -2.41
C SER A 105 -10.42 -12.22 -2.45
N ALA A 106 -9.91 -12.77 -3.56
CA ALA A 106 -9.68 -14.21 -3.69
C ALA A 106 -8.70 -14.73 -2.61
N PHE A 107 -7.63 -13.98 -2.33
CA PHE A 107 -6.70 -14.33 -1.25
C PHE A 107 -7.37 -14.28 0.12
N VAL A 108 -8.09 -13.21 0.43
CA VAL A 108 -8.80 -13.06 1.71
C VAL A 108 -9.82 -14.19 1.92
N ASP A 109 -10.56 -14.58 0.88
CA ASP A 109 -11.53 -15.66 0.96
C ASP A 109 -10.85 -17.03 1.12
N LYS A 110 -9.71 -17.26 0.46
CA LYS A 110 -8.87 -18.42 0.70
C LYS A 110 -8.44 -18.52 2.17
N ILE A 111 -7.92 -17.43 2.73
CA ILE A 111 -7.50 -17.38 4.14
C ILE A 111 -8.68 -17.67 5.08
N ARG A 112 -9.85 -17.05 4.83
CA ARG A 112 -11.06 -17.28 5.62
C ARG A 112 -11.58 -18.70 5.56
N SER A 113 -11.49 -19.37 4.40
CA SER A 113 -11.94 -20.77 4.26
C SER A 113 -11.23 -21.72 5.21
N GLN A 114 -10.01 -21.35 5.65
CA GLN A 114 -9.20 -22.14 6.58
C GLN A 114 -9.43 -21.76 8.05
N MET A 115 -10.24 -20.73 8.34
CA MET A 115 -10.49 -20.26 9.69
C MET A 115 -11.70 -20.95 10.33
N THR A 116 -11.51 -21.44 11.56
CA THR A 116 -12.61 -21.64 12.50
C THR A 116 -12.85 -20.32 13.22
N ILE A 117 -13.98 -19.67 12.96
CA ILE A 117 -14.32 -18.36 13.53
C ILE A 117 -14.32 -18.48 15.06
N LYS A 118 -13.42 -17.74 15.73
CA LYS A 118 -13.51 -17.49 17.17
C LYS A 118 -13.97 -16.05 17.37
N SER A 119 -15.12 -15.87 18.02
CA SER A 119 -15.60 -14.56 18.43
C SER A 119 -14.82 -14.09 19.66
N GLY A 120 -14.00 -13.04 19.51
CA GLY A 120 -13.27 -12.43 20.62
C GLY A 120 -12.72 -11.06 20.25
N ARG A 121 -12.57 -10.15 21.23
CA ARG A 121 -11.81 -8.90 21.06
C ARG A 121 -10.35 -9.20 21.38
N ASP A 122 -9.49 -9.15 20.38
CA ASP A 122 -8.05 -9.22 20.61
C ASP A 122 -7.55 -7.88 21.14
N VAL A 123 -7.23 -7.82 22.43
CA VAL A 123 -6.60 -6.66 23.07
C VAL A 123 -5.09 -6.90 23.15
N CYS A 124 -4.29 -5.90 22.83
CA CYS A 124 -2.84 -6.02 22.87
C CYS A 124 -2.22 -5.33 24.09
N GLY A 125 -1.70 -6.13 25.03
CA GLY A 125 -1.15 -5.63 26.29
C GLY A 125 -2.25 -5.10 27.24
N PRO A 126 -1.86 -4.52 28.38
CA PRO A 126 -2.80 -3.89 29.32
C PRO A 126 -3.38 -2.56 28.83
N ALA A 127 -2.83 -1.98 27.77
CA ALA A 127 -3.46 -0.85 27.09
C ALA A 127 -4.55 -1.35 26.13
N THR A 128 -5.72 -0.72 26.14
CA THR A 128 -6.88 -1.05 25.29
C THR A 128 -6.69 -0.60 23.84
N PHE A 129 -5.54 -0.91 23.22
CA PHE A 129 -5.36 -0.69 21.78
C PHE A 129 -6.17 -1.73 21.01
N THR A 130 -7.10 -1.26 20.19
CA THR A 130 -7.83 -2.13 19.26
C THR A 130 -6.87 -2.49 18.13
N ALA A 131 -6.40 -3.74 18.12
CA ALA A 131 -5.53 -4.26 17.08
C ALA A 131 -6.31 -4.68 15.82
N CYS A 132 -5.59 -4.83 14.71
CA CYS A 132 -6.02 -5.56 13.52
C CYS A 132 -6.65 -6.90 13.91
N ARG A 133 -7.67 -7.38 13.19
CA ARG A 133 -8.47 -8.56 13.58
C ARG A 133 -8.20 -9.76 12.69
N GLU A 134 -8.46 -10.97 13.18
CA GLU A 134 -8.52 -12.15 12.30
C GLU A 134 -9.64 -12.00 11.26
N THR A 135 -10.77 -11.43 11.67
CA THR A 135 -11.91 -11.15 10.80
C THR A 135 -12.54 -9.79 11.10
N SER A 136 -13.05 -9.15 10.05
CA SER A 136 -13.81 -7.92 10.14
C SER A 136 -15.02 -8.01 9.22
N HIS A 137 -16.18 -7.60 9.72
CA HIS A 137 -17.37 -7.43 8.89
C HIS A 137 -17.23 -6.15 8.06
N LYS A 138 -17.81 -6.15 6.85
CA LYS A 138 -17.98 -4.90 6.11
C LYS A 138 -18.79 -3.96 6.99
N SER A 139 -18.27 -2.75 7.19
CA SER A 139 -18.92 -1.75 8.00
C SER A 139 -20.29 -1.45 7.42
N ARG A 140 -21.24 -1.13 8.29
CA ARG A 140 -22.57 -0.65 7.90
C ARG A 140 -22.52 0.76 7.29
N ALA A 141 -21.36 1.41 7.32
CA ALA A 141 -21.15 2.65 6.61
C ALA A 141 -21.30 2.36 5.11
N LYS A 142 -22.07 3.19 4.40
CA LYS A 142 -22.26 3.10 2.94
C LYS A 142 -20.99 3.50 2.18
N VAL A 143 -19.85 2.92 2.53
CA VAL A 143 -18.55 3.15 1.92
C VAL A 143 -18.07 1.80 1.40
N ASP A 144 -17.62 1.77 0.16
CA ASP A 144 -17.09 0.53 -0.42
C ASP A 144 -15.67 0.28 0.09
N GLU A 145 -14.81 1.29 0.06
CA GLU A 145 -13.44 1.24 0.60
C GLU A 145 -13.38 1.82 2.02
N GLU A 146 -12.92 1.02 2.98
CA GLU A 146 -12.73 1.42 4.37
C GLU A 146 -11.32 2.00 4.63
N GLY A 147 -10.36 1.77 3.74
CA GLY A 147 -9.01 2.31 3.85
C GLY A 147 -8.04 1.75 2.81
N LEU A 148 -6.76 2.09 2.96
CA LEU A 148 -5.66 1.63 2.10
C LEU A 148 -4.52 1.07 2.96
N GLN A 149 -4.01 -0.11 2.59
CA GLN A 149 -2.85 -0.74 3.23
C GLN A 149 -1.68 -0.49 2.30
N ILE A 150 -0.56 -0.02 2.85
CA ILE A 150 0.63 0.26 2.06
C ILE A 150 1.82 -0.47 2.67
N ALA A 151 2.64 -1.04 1.79
CA ALA A 151 3.97 -1.54 2.11
C ALA A 151 5.05 -0.58 1.61
N VAL A 152 6.05 -0.33 2.45
CA VAL A 152 7.21 0.52 2.15
C VAL A 152 8.51 -0.18 2.54
N CYS A 153 9.62 0.17 1.88
CA CYS A 153 10.95 -0.28 2.30
C CYS A 153 11.53 0.65 3.38
N ARG A 154 12.69 0.28 3.94
CA ARG A 154 13.44 1.11 4.91
C ARG A 154 13.81 2.52 4.42
N HIS A 155 13.84 2.74 3.10
CA HIS A 155 14.14 4.05 2.50
C HIS A 155 12.89 4.91 2.28
N GLY A 156 11.70 4.41 2.66
CA GLY A 156 10.43 5.12 2.47
C GLY A 156 9.87 5.05 1.05
N ILE A 157 10.46 4.22 0.17
CA ILE A 157 9.90 3.97 -1.16
C ILE A 157 8.64 3.12 -1.01
N LEU A 158 7.56 3.57 -1.64
CA LEU A 158 6.30 2.83 -1.73
C LEU A 158 6.52 1.60 -2.60
N LEU A 159 6.17 0.41 -2.12
CA LEU A 159 6.38 -0.84 -2.85
C LEU A 159 5.08 -1.33 -3.49
N GLN A 160 4.03 -1.43 -2.68
CA GLN A 160 2.72 -1.89 -3.14
C GLN A 160 1.66 -1.48 -2.12
N GLY A 161 0.43 -1.27 -2.57
CA GLY A 161 -0.72 -1.07 -1.71
C GLY A 161 -1.89 -1.96 -2.08
N LEU A 162 -2.93 -1.95 -1.24
CA LEU A 162 -4.23 -2.57 -1.54
C LEU A 162 -5.35 -1.83 -0.83
N ASN A 163 -6.54 -1.89 -1.41
CA ASN A 163 -7.75 -1.34 -0.80
C ASN A 163 -8.30 -2.29 0.28
N HIS A 164 -8.71 -1.75 1.42
CA HIS A 164 -9.50 -2.49 2.40
C HIS A 164 -10.99 -2.28 2.08
N TYR A 165 -11.73 -3.33 1.75
CA TYR A 165 -13.21 -3.26 1.64
C TYR A 165 -13.95 -3.58 2.94
N ARG A 166 -13.18 -3.87 3.99
CA ARG A 166 -13.60 -4.21 5.36
C ARG A 166 -12.51 -3.74 6.30
N GLY A 167 -12.81 -3.60 7.59
CA GLY A 167 -11.79 -3.13 8.57
C GLY A 167 -10.50 -3.96 8.56
N GLU A 168 -9.46 -3.43 9.20
CA GLU A 168 -8.12 -4.02 9.24
C GLU A 168 -8.16 -5.50 9.67
N ILE A 169 -7.77 -6.37 8.73
CA ILE A 169 -7.60 -7.81 8.97
C ILE A 169 -6.18 -8.26 8.62
N TYR A 170 -5.69 -9.28 9.32
CA TYR A 170 -4.33 -9.82 9.10
C TYR A 170 -4.10 -10.38 7.69
N ALA A 171 -5.17 -10.71 6.94
CA ALA A 171 -5.05 -11.16 5.56
C ALA A 171 -4.49 -10.07 4.62
N TYR A 172 -4.72 -8.79 4.90
CA TYR A 172 -4.19 -7.69 4.08
C TYR A 172 -2.65 -7.56 4.15
N PRO A 173 -2.02 -7.41 5.33
CA PRO A 173 -0.57 -7.38 5.41
C PRO A 173 0.06 -8.70 4.96
N MET A 174 -0.62 -9.83 5.15
CA MET A 174 -0.16 -11.14 4.64
C MET A 174 -0.14 -11.20 3.12
N PHE A 175 -1.13 -10.62 2.45
CA PHE A 175 -1.12 -10.50 0.99
C PHE A 175 0.11 -9.69 0.53
N LEU A 176 0.34 -8.51 1.13
CA LEU A 176 1.50 -7.68 0.78
C LEU A 176 2.82 -8.37 1.10
N GLN A 177 2.91 -9.09 2.22
CA GLN A 177 4.10 -9.88 2.57
C GLN A 177 4.38 -10.94 1.50
N LYS A 178 3.34 -11.66 1.05
CA LYS A 178 3.46 -12.70 0.02
C LYS A 178 3.94 -12.14 -1.30
N GLU A 179 3.27 -11.11 -1.83
CA GLU A 179 3.63 -10.52 -3.14
C GLU A 179 5.06 -9.95 -3.12
N LEU A 180 5.46 -9.30 -2.02
CA LEU A 180 6.79 -8.71 -1.93
C LEU A 180 7.89 -9.75 -1.67
N ALA A 181 7.58 -10.86 -1.00
CA ALA A 181 8.53 -11.98 -0.83
C ALA A 181 8.86 -12.67 -2.16
N GLU A 182 7.95 -12.65 -3.14
CA GLU A 182 8.20 -13.18 -4.49
C GLU A 182 9.17 -12.32 -5.31
N VAL A 183 9.24 -11.01 -5.01
CA VAL A 183 10.01 -10.03 -5.79
C VAL A 183 11.31 -9.62 -5.10
N ALA A 184 11.38 -9.72 -3.77
CA ALA A 184 12.54 -9.31 -3.00
C ALA A 184 12.83 -10.27 -1.85
N ASN A 185 14.12 -10.52 -1.61
CA ASN A 185 14.56 -11.40 -0.54
C ASN A 185 14.56 -10.65 0.80
N ALA A 186 13.37 -10.52 1.39
CA ALA A 186 13.14 -9.64 2.52
C ALA A 186 13.54 -10.29 3.87
N THR A 187 14.37 -9.61 4.67
CA THR A 187 14.80 -10.18 5.98
C THR A 187 13.82 -9.90 7.12
N PHE A 188 13.29 -8.69 7.22
CA PHE A 188 12.41 -8.26 8.30
C PHE A 188 11.03 -7.83 7.80
N PHE A 189 9.99 -8.18 8.56
CA PHE A 189 8.62 -7.71 8.35
C PHE A 189 8.17 -6.86 9.53
N CYS A 190 7.94 -5.57 9.28
CA CYS A 190 7.63 -4.57 10.29
C CYS A 190 6.12 -4.25 10.25
N MET A 191 5.46 -4.42 11.39
CA MET A 191 4.04 -4.09 11.56
C MET A 191 3.78 -3.72 13.03
N ASP A 192 2.91 -2.75 13.26
CA ASP A 192 2.56 -2.30 14.61
C ASP A 192 2.01 -3.41 15.49
N VAL A 193 1.23 -4.34 14.94
CA VAL A 193 0.67 -5.49 15.66
C VAL A 193 1.38 -6.81 15.32
N ALA A 194 2.68 -6.76 15.01
CA ALA A 194 3.48 -7.94 14.66
C ALA A 194 3.36 -9.07 15.71
N CYS A 195 3.20 -8.73 16.99
CA CYS A 195 3.03 -9.68 18.10
C CYS A 195 1.77 -10.56 17.98
N ARG A 196 0.72 -10.08 17.30
CA ARG A 196 -0.51 -10.84 17.03
C ARG A 196 -0.55 -11.40 15.62
N TYR A 197 -0.01 -10.64 14.67
CA TYR A 197 0.11 -11.04 13.28
C TYR A 197 1.00 -12.29 13.10
N TRP A 198 2.15 -12.37 13.79
CA TRP A 198 3.09 -13.47 13.58
C TRP A 198 2.55 -14.85 13.99
N PRO A 199 1.97 -15.03 15.20
CA PRO A 199 1.33 -16.30 15.56
C PRO A 199 0.18 -16.68 14.63
N TYR A 200 -0.52 -15.66 14.10
CA TYR A 200 -1.57 -15.86 13.11
C TYR A 200 -1.00 -16.37 11.78
N LEU A 201 0.10 -15.79 11.29
CA LEU A 201 0.82 -16.24 10.11
C LEU A 201 1.33 -17.69 10.28
N GLU A 202 1.97 -18.04 11.40
CA GLU A 202 2.44 -19.40 11.67
C GLU A 202 1.30 -20.43 11.62
N LYS A 203 0.15 -20.09 12.23
CA LYS A 203 -1.06 -20.93 12.20
C LYS A 203 -1.59 -21.11 10.77
N MET A 204 -1.58 -20.06 9.96
CA MET A 204 -2.03 -20.11 8.57
C MET A 204 -1.05 -20.89 7.70
N ALA A 205 0.26 -20.72 7.89
CA ALA A 205 1.30 -21.50 7.21
C ALA A 205 1.18 -23.00 7.51
N GLY A 206 0.77 -23.38 8.72
CA GLY A 206 0.46 -24.78 9.05
C GLY A 206 -0.72 -25.38 8.28
N LYS A 207 -1.60 -24.54 7.70
CA LYS A 207 -2.77 -24.97 6.91
C LYS A 207 -2.57 -24.78 5.40
N LEU A 208 -1.76 -23.80 5.02
CA LEU A 208 -1.50 -23.37 3.66
C LEU A 208 0.02 -23.41 3.42
N PRO A 209 0.53 -24.50 2.81
CA PRO A 209 1.97 -24.69 2.61
C PRO A 209 2.65 -23.55 1.84
N GLU A 210 1.92 -22.88 0.94
CA GLU A 210 2.45 -21.75 0.18
C GLU A 210 2.82 -20.53 1.02
N LEU A 211 2.36 -20.46 2.29
CA LEU A 211 2.71 -19.38 3.21
C LEU A 211 3.91 -19.72 4.09
N GLN A 212 4.44 -20.95 4.04
CA GLN A 212 5.60 -21.37 4.82
C GLN A 212 6.84 -20.47 4.62
N PRO A 213 7.21 -20.07 3.39
CA PRO A 213 8.37 -19.20 3.17
C PRO A 213 8.25 -17.85 3.89
N LEU A 214 7.02 -17.35 4.08
CA LEU A 214 6.79 -16.07 4.75
C LEU A 214 7.19 -16.10 6.24
N THR A 215 7.27 -17.29 6.84
CA THR A 215 7.69 -17.47 8.24
C THR A 215 9.20 -17.39 8.43
N GLU A 216 9.99 -17.43 7.34
CA GLU A 216 11.45 -17.29 7.40
C GLU A 216 11.89 -15.84 7.68
N MET A 217 11.05 -14.88 7.30
CA MET A 217 11.23 -13.47 7.65
C MET A 217 11.21 -13.28 9.17
N LYS A 218 11.77 -12.18 9.67
CA LYS A 218 11.81 -11.88 11.11
C LYS A 218 10.79 -10.78 11.45
N PRO A 219 9.87 -10.99 12.40
CA PRO A 219 8.92 -9.96 12.81
C PRO A 219 9.66 -8.82 13.50
N PHE A 220 9.33 -7.58 13.15
CA PHE A 220 9.83 -6.39 13.83
C PHE A 220 8.67 -5.59 14.40
N LEU A 221 8.67 -5.41 15.72
CA LEU A 221 7.63 -4.68 16.44
C LEU A 221 8.07 -3.24 16.68
N SER A 222 7.19 -2.27 16.41
CA SER A 222 7.51 -0.87 16.65
C SER A 222 7.74 -0.61 18.15
N VAL A 223 8.69 0.27 18.47
CA VAL A 223 9.02 0.63 19.87
C VAL A 223 7.80 1.17 20.61
N MET A 224 6.93 1.90 19.90
CA MET A 224 5.69 2.44 20.44
C MET A 224 4.71 1.33 20.85
N HIS A 225 4.51 0.32 19.99
CA HIS A 225 3.67 -0.81 20.34
C HIS A 225 4.30 -1.69 21.42
N ALA A 226 5.62 -1.88 21.40
CA ALA A 226 6.34 -2.61 22.43
C ALA A 226 6.12 -2.00 23.84
N LYS A 227 6.05 -0.66 23.94
CA LYS A 227 5.72 0.04 25.19
C LYS A 227 4.32 -0.29 25.73
N ALA A 228 3.36 -0.62 24.86
CA ALA A 228 1.99 -0.98 25.25
C ALA A 228 1.89 -2.31 26.02
N HIS A 229 2.91 -3.17 25.93
CA HIS A 229 3.02 -4.40 26.73
C HIS A 229 3.55 -4.18 28.17
N THR A 230 3.70 -2.92 28.60
CA THR A 230 4.06 -2.38 29.94
C THR A 230 5.48 -2.57 30.49
N GLY A 231 6.00 -1.46 31.05
CA GLY A 231 6.70 -1.40 32.34
C GLY A 231 8.19 -1.69 32.40
N LYS A 232 8.75 -2.49 31.49
CA LYS A 232 10.14 -2.96 31.60
C LYS A 232 10.94 -2.80 30.31
N LEU A 233 10.95 -1.60 29.73
CA LEU A 233 12.06 -1.21 28.87
C LEU A 233 13.17 -0.65 29.77
N ARG A 234 13.88 -1.55 30.48
CA ARG A 234 15.30 -1.28 30.72
C ARG A 234 15.97 -1.61 29.40
N GLY A 235 16.56 -0.59 28.78
CA GLY A 235 17.44 -0.81 27.64
C GLY A 235 18.50 -1.81 28.06
N GLU A 236 18.47 -2.99 27.45
CA GLU A 236 19.62 -3.83 27.14
C GLU A 236 19.12 -5.07 26.40
N VAL A 237 19.90 -5.41 25.37
CA VAL A 237 19.68 -6.53 24.46
C VAL A 237 19.71 -7.87 25.19
N GLY A 238 18.82 -8.77 24.77
CA GLY A 238 18.93 -10.21 25.02
C GLY A 238 17.64 -10.84 25.51
N TRP A 239 17.02 -11.72 24.72
CA TRP A 239 15.95 -12.60 25.23
C TRP A 239 15.88 -13.95 24.51
N GLN A 240 16.33 -14.99 25.20
CA GLN A 240 15.93 -16.41 25.12
C GLN A 240 15.76 -16.88 26.58
N LYS A 241 14.94 -17.85 27.02
CA LYS A 241 13.77 -18.68 26.59
C LYS A 241 13.22 -19.32 27.91
N PRO A 242 12.06 -20.02 28.03
CA PRO A 242 11.23 -20.66 26.99
C PRO A 242 9.72 -20.30 27.07
N GLY A 243 9.06 -20.18 25.91
CA GLY A 243 7.60 -19.97 25.84
C GLY A 243 7.19 -18.80 24.95
N ARG A 244 7.14 -19.07 23.63
CA ARG A 244 6.40 -18.34 22.58
C ARG A 244 6.21 -16.81 22.79
N CYS A 245 7.24 -16.01 22.53
CA CYS A 245 7.09 -14.61 22.09
C CYS A 245 8.43 -14.09 21.53
N TRP A 246 8.47 -13.73 20.25
CA TRP A 246 9.68 -13.38 19.50
C TRP A 246 10.06 -11.90 19.67
N LYS A 247 11.36 -11.61 19.80
CA LYS A 247 11.93 -10.25 19.94
C LYS A 247 12.95 -9.97 18.85
N TYR A 248 12.79 -8.87 18.12
CA TYR A 248 13.85 -8.21 17.35
C TYR A 248 13.76 -6.69 17.55
N CYS A 249 14.87 -6.08 17.98
CA CYS A 249 15.09 -4.63 17.98
C CYS A 249 16.56 -4.39 17.61
N TRP A 250 16.81 -3.55 16.61
CA TRP A 250 18.12 -3.29 16.01
C TRP A 250 18.95 -2.39 16.94
N ARG A 251 20.14 -2.84 17.38
CA ARG A 251 21.19 -1.91 17.83
C ARG A 251 21.95 -1.49 16.58
N GLY A 252 21.95 -0.19 16.29
CA GLY A 252 22.94 0.37 15.37
C GLY A 252 24.34 0.09 15.91
N SER A 253 25.17 -0.56 15.12
CA SER A 253 26.59 -0.73 15.40
C SER A 253 27.28 0.62 15.26
N GLY A 254 27.54 1.27 16.39
CA GLY A 254 28.60 2.25 16.50
C GLY A 254 29.95 1.54 16.62
N THR A 255 30.95 2.20 16.04
CA THR A 255 32.42 2.03 16.14
C THR A 255 33.07 0.83 15.46
N GLY A 256 33.65 1.15 14.29
CA GLY A 256 34.97 0.75 13.82
C GLY A 256 35.52 1.91 13.01
#